data_AF-A0A177TH85-F1
#
_entry.id   AF-A0A177TH85-F1
#
_cell.length_a   1.000
_cell.length_b   1.000
_cell.length_c   1.000
_cell.angle_alpha   90.00
_cell.angle_beta   90.00
_cell.angle_gamma   90.00
#
_symmetry.space_group_name_H-M   'P 1'
#
loop_
_entity.id
_entity.type
_entity.pdbx_description
1 polymer ?
#
loop_
_entity_poly.entity_id
_entity_poly.type
_entity_poly.pdbx_seq_one_letter_code
_entity_poly.pdbx_strand_id
1 'polypeptide(L)'
;MVNFTCPVKHHLEPDPVPFLSDGNVNFKAHDVGWLVCGFLSLVACAASFWLILKHLKYYTCPQQQRHIVRMLFMVPIYSLVSFASYLFYQEALYYQVVRDCYEAVTITSFFLLLLQYVGDTPEEQNVVFRQVKLKKWFWPLGYWKYRPDGLKFLWLMKAREK
;
A
#
# COMPACT_ATOMS: atom_id res chain seq x y z
N MET A 1 28.29 -32.05 -13.08
CA MET A 1 27.64 -31.28 -14.15
C MET A 1 26.37 -30.69 -13.58
N VAL A 2 26.29 -29.37 -13.43
CA VAL A 2 25.09 -28.69 -12.94
C VAL A 2 24.21 -28.40 -14.16
N ASN A 3 22.95 -28.84 -14.14
CA ASN A 3 22.04 -28.66 -15.26
C ASN A 3 21.59 -27.19 -15.32
N PHE A 4 21.96 -26.47 -16.40
CA PHE A 4 21.62 -25.07 -16.64
C PHE A 4 20.23 -24.86 -17.27
N THR A 5 19.40 -25.90 -17.32
CA THR A 5 18.01 -25.73 -17.78
C THR A 5 17.18 -25.07 -16.68
N CYS A 6 16.32 -24.13 -17.10
CA CYS A 6 15.33 -23.51 -16.23
C CYS A 6 14.43 -24.63 -15.67
N PRO A 7 14.17 -24.67 -14.34
CA PRO A 7 13.26 -25.66 -13.79
C PRO A 7 11.92 -25.58 -14.51
N VAL A 8 11.39 -26.74 -14.92
CA VAL A 8 10.08 -26.86 -15.56
C VAL A 8 9.06 -26.15 -14.66
N LYS A 9 8.31 -25.19 -15.23
CA LYS A 9 7.17 -24.60 -14.54
C LYS A 9 6.15 -25.72 -14.34
N HIS A 10 6.01 -26.21 -13.10
CA HIS A 10 4.87 -27.04 -12.73
C HIS A 10 3.62 -26.17 -12.91
N HIS A 11 2.82 -26.47 -13.92
CA HIS A 11 1.46 -25.97 -13.99
C HIS A 11 0.74 -26.53 -12.78
N LEU A 12 0.37 -25.65 -11.85
CA LEU A 12 -0.49 -25.99 -10.73
C LEU A 12 -1.79 -26.52 -11.33
N GLU A 13 -2.15 -27.76 -11.00
CA GLU A 13 -3.40 -28.37 -11.44
C GLU A 13 -4.55 -27.42 -11.06
N PRO A 14 -5.40 -27.01 -12.02
CA PRO A 14 -6.57 -26.20 -11.70
C PRO A 14 -7.47 -27.02 -10.76
N ASP A 15 -7.88 -26.41 -9.64
CA ASP A 15 -8.67 -27.08 -8.63
C ASP A 15 -9.93 -27.73 -9.24
N PRO A 16 -10.14 -29.04 -9.03
CA PRO A 16 -11.30 -29.69 -9.59
C PRO A 16 -12.52 -29.42 -8.70
N VAL A 17 -13.57 -29.00 -9.40
CA VAL A 17 -15.00 -28.92 -9.07
C VAL A 17 -15.56 -27.59 -8.49
N PRO A 18 -16.67 -27.07 -9.08
CA PRO A 18 -17.37 -25.89 -8.59
C PRO A 18 -18.25 -26.19 -7.35
N PHE A 19 -18.58 -25.14 -6.59
CA PHE A 19 -19.40 -25.15 -5.36
C PHE A 19 -20.74 -25.91 -5.46
N LEU A 20 -21.32 -26.03 -6.67
CA LEU A 20 -22.62 -26.65 -6.91
C LEU A 20 -22.50 -27.72 -8.00
N SER A 21 -22.06 -28.91 -7.61
CA SER A 21 -22.20 -30.14 -8.40
C SER A 21 -23.43 -30.91 -7.93
N ASP A 22 -24.38 -31.14 -8.84
CA ASP A 22 -25.46 -32.12 -8.69
C ASP A 22 -26.30 -32.02 -7.40
N GLY A 23 -26.63 -30.79 -6.97
CA GLY A 23 -27.57 -30.55 -5.87
C GLY A 23 -27.07 -30.89 -4.46
N ASN A 24 -25.77 -31.15 -4.28
CA ASN A 24 -25.15 -31.39 -2.97
C ASN A 24 -24.11 -30.30 -2.64
N VAL A 25 -24.19 -29.72 -1.44
CA VAL A 25 -23.26 -28.69 -0.96
C VAL A 25 -21.96 -29.33 -0.48
N ASN A 26 -20.90 -29.21 -1.28
CA ASN A 26 -19.57 -29.63 -0.86
C ASN A 26 -18.92 -28.52 -0.02
N PHE A 27 -18.80 -28.70 1.30
CA PHE A 27 -18.05 -27.80 2.19
C PHE A 27 -16.54 -27.99 2.02
N LYS A 28 -16.01 -27.77 0.83
CA LYS A 28 -14.56 -27.67 0.64
C LYS A 28 -14.09 -26.38 1.33
N ALA A 29 -13.02 -26.45 2.11
CA ALA A 29 -12.51 -25.31 2.87
C ALA A 29 -12.19 -24.09 1.99
N HIS A 30 -11.93 -24.31 0.69
CA HIS A 30 -11.67 -23.29 -0.30
C HIS A 30 -12.90 -22.41 -0.62
N ASP A 31 -14.08 -23.01 -0.79
CA ASP A 31 -15.31 -22.28 -1.12
C ASP A 31 -15.81 -21.44 0.07
N VAL A 32 -15.70 -21.99 1.27
CA VAL A 32 -15.96 -21.24 2.52
C VAL A 32 -14.95 -20.10 2.65
N GLY A 33 -13.70 -20.35 2.28
CA GLY A 33 -12.65 -19.33 2.20
C GLY A 33 -13.03 -18.17 1.27
N TRP A 34 -13.56 -18.43 0.07
CA TRP A 34 -14.04 -17.39 -0.85
C TRP A 34 -15.12 -16.53 -0.23
N LEU A 35 -16.12 -17.13 0.39
CA LEU A 35 -17.26 -16.39 0.96
C LEU A 35 -16.81 -15.52 2.14
N VAL A 36 -15.99 -16.07 3.04
CA VAL A 36 -15.47 -15.34 4.22
C VAL A 36 -14.54 -14.21 3.79
N CYS A 37 -13.57 -14.47 2.89
CA CYS A 37 -12.66 -13.45 2.37
C CYS A 37 -13.42 -12.36 1.61
N GLY A 38 -14.38 -12.74 0.76
CA GLY A 38 -15.19 -11.80 0.00
C GLY A 38 -16.02 -10.88 0.90
N PHE A 39 -16.67 -11.45 1.93
CA PHE A 39 -17.42 -10.68 2.90
C PHE A 39 -16.54 -9.70 3.68
N LEU A 40 -15.40 -10.17 4.21
CA LEU A 40 -14.48 -9.31 4.96
C LEU A 40 -13.89 -8.19 4.08
N SER A 41 -13.51 -8.50 2.85
CA SER A 41 -13.03 -7.49 1.90
C SER A 41 -14.11 -6.46 1.55
N LEU A 42 -15.37 -6.88 1.42
CA LEU A 42 -16.49 -5.97 1.19
C LEU A 42 -16.69 -5.01 2.37
N VAL A 43 -16.65 -5.53 3.60
CA VAL A 43 -16.75 -4.71 4.81
C VAL A 43 -15.61 -3.70 4.90
N ALA A 44 -14.37 -4.14 4.64
CA ALA A 44 -13.20 -3.26 4.62
C ALA A 44 -13.30 -2.16 3.56
N CYS A 45 -13.74 -2.51 2.35
CA CYS A 45 -14.05 -1.55 1.29
C CYS A 45 -15.11 -0.54 1.74
N ALA A 46 -16.25 -1.01 2.25
CA ALA A 46 -17.36 -0.16 2.67
C ALA A 46 -16.95 0.84 3.77
N ALA A 47 -16.22 0.37 4.78
CA ALA A 47 -15.69 1.24 5.84
C ALA A 47 -14.72 2.30 5.28
N SER A 48 -13.85 1.90 4.35
CA SER A 48 -12.90 2.82 3.72
C SER A 48 -13.60 3.88 2.87
N PHE A 49 -14.57 3.48 2.05
CA PHE A 49 -15.39 4.40 1.27
C PHE A 49 -16.17 5.36 2.16
N TRP A 50 -16.72 4.88 3.28
CA TRP A 50 -17.38 5.73 4.26
C TRP A 50 -16.45 6.83 4.81
N LEU A 51 -15.23 6.47 5.19
CA LEU A 51 -14.23 7.44 5.65
C LEU A 51 -13.86 8.45 4.54
N ILE A 52 -13.68 7.98 3.30
CA ILE A 52 -13.36 8.83 2.15
C ILE A 52 -14.49 9.84 1.92
N LEU A 53 -15.75 9.39 1.91
CA LEU A 53 -16.91 10.27 1.76
C LEU A 53 -17.01 11.30 2.86
N LYS A 54 -16.73 10.91 4.11
CA LYS A 54 -16.71 11.84 5.25
C LYS A 54 -15.64 12.92 5.05
N HIS A 55 -14.44 12.54 4.63
CA HIS A 55 -13.42 13.52 4.26
C HIS A 55 -13.97 14.43 3.15
N LEU A 56 -14.37 13.90 2.00
CA LEU A 56 -14.83 14.70 0.86
C LEU A 56 -15.99 15.66 1.22
N LYS A 57 -16.86 15.30 2.17
CA LYS A 57 -17.96 16.15 2.64
C LYS A 57 -17.50 17.33 3.51
N TYR A 58 -16.47 17.14 4.34
CA TYR A 58 -15.91 18.16 5.23
C TYR A 58 -14.56 18.65 4.71
N TYR A 59 -14.56 19.28 3.53
CA TYR A 59 -13.35 19.67 2.81
C TYR A 59 -12.79 21.03 3.28
N THR A 60 -12.18 21.07 4.47
CA THR A 60 -11.65 22.32 5.06
C THR A 60 -10.25 22.68 4.58
N CYS A 61 -9.35 21.69 4.44
CA CYS A 61 -7.94 21.90 4.07
C CYS A 61 -7.56 21.05 2.85
N PRO A 62 -7.73 21.58 1.61
CA PRO A 62 -7.70 20.77 0.38
C PRO A 62 -6.36 20.08 0.11
N GLN A 63 -5.24 20.72 0.47
CA GLN A 63 -3.90 20.20 0.18
C GLN A 63 -3.58 18.96 1.04
N GLN A 64 -3.72 19.09 2.35
CA GLN A 64 -3.48 18.01 3.33
C GLN A 64 -4.45 16.85 3.10
N GLN A 65 -5.71 17.19 2.85
CA GLN A 65 -6.76 16.20 2.72
C GLN A 65 -6.62 15.34 1.46
N ARG A 66 -6.08 15.87 0.37
CA ARG A 66 -5.78 15.08 -0.83
C ARG A 66 -4.76 13.97 -0.53
N HIS A 67 -3.75 14.23 0.29
CA HIS A 67 -2.79 13.21 0.72
C HIS A 67 -3.44 12.16 1.63
N ILE A 68 -4.30 12.58 2.54
CA ILE A 68 -5.07 11.68 3.41
C ILE A 68 -5.96 10.75 2.58
N VAL A 69 -6.72 11.29 1.63
CA VAL A 69 -7.59 10.49 0.75
C VAL A 69 -6.79 9.45 -0.04
N ARG A 70 -5.60 9.80 -0.55
CA ARG A 70 -4.71 8.83 -1.22
C ARG A 70 -4.30 7.67 -0.29
N MET A 71 -4.01 7.94 0.98
CA MET A 71 -3.71 6.88 1.95
C MET A 71 -4.94 6.02 2.27
N LEU A 72 -6.12 6.61 2.36
CA LEU A 72 -7.36 5.86 2.61
C LEU A 72 -7.74 4.94 1.43
N PHE A 73 -7.43 5.32 0.20
CA PHE A 73 -7.66 4.50 -0.98
C PHE A 73 -6.78 3.23 -1.04
N MET A 74 -5.71 3.16 -0.23
CA MET A 74 -4.88 1.97 -0.12
C MET A 74 -5.67 0.75 0.38
N VAL A 75 -6.47 0.93 1.43
CA VAL A 75 -7.23 -0.17 2.07
C VAL A 75 -8.20 -0.88 1.10
N PRO A 76 -9.08 -0.19 0.35
CA PRO A 76 -10.00 -0.85 -0.56
C PRO A 76 -9.25 -1.56 -1.70
N ILE A 77 -8.20 -0.94 -2.25
CA ILE A 77 -7.36 -1.56 -3.28
C ILE A 77 -6.72 -2.84 -2.74
N TYR A 78 -6.12 -2.80 -1.56
CA TYR A 78 -5.49 -3.98 -0.94
C TYR A 78 -6.51 -5.09 -0.69
N SER A 79 -7.71 -4.77 -0.21
CA SER A 79 -8.74 -5.78 0.04
C SER A 79 -9.24 -6.46 -1.25
N LEU A 80 -9.40 -5.68 -2.34
CA LEU A 80 -9.81 -6.20 -3.64
C LEU A 80 -8.71 -7.04 -4.29
N VAL A 81 -7.46 -6.55 -4.26
CA VAL A 81 -6.30 -7.27 -4.81
C VAL A 81 -6.03 -8.56 -4.03
N SER A 82 -6.20 -8.54 -2.71
CA SER A 82 -6.05 -9.75 -1.88
C SER A 82 -7.16 -10.78 -2.15
N PHE A 83 -8.40 -10.32 -2.32
CA PHE A 83 -9.51 -11.18 -2.72
C PHE A 83 -9.30 -11.75 -4.13
N ALA A 84 -8.91 -10.91 -5.09
CA ALA A 84 -8.63 -11.32 -6.47
C ALA A 84 -7.45 -12.30 -6.55
N SER A 85 -6.39 -12.10 -5.77
CA SER A 85 -5.25 -13.03 -5.69
C SER A 85 -5.63 -14.37 -5.09
N TYR A 86 -6.62 -14.41 -4.21
CA TYR A 86 -7.14 -15.65 -3.64
C TYR A 86 -8.04 -16.40 -4.64
N LEU A 87 -8.74 -15.67 -5.52
CA LEU A 87 -9.57 -16.23 -6.59
C LEU A 87 -8.74 -16.71 -7.79
N PHE A 88 -7.69 -15.96 -8.14
CA PHE A 88 -6.82 -16.19 -9.30
C PHE A 88 -5.38 -16.45 -8.85
N TYR A 89 -5.15 -17.60 -8.22
CA TYR A 89 -3.84 -17.97 -7.67
C TYR A 89 -2.71 -17.98 -8.73
N GLN A 90 -3.02 -18.31 -10.00
CA GLN A 90 -2.02 -18.34 -11.08
C GLN A 90 -1.43 -16.95 -11.37
N GLU A 91 -2.22 -15.89 -11.22
CA GLU A 91 -1.83 -14.50 -11.51
C GLU A 91 -1.48 -13.70 -10.22
N ALA A 92 -1.43 -14.38 -9.07
CA ALA A 92 -1.18 -13.78 -7.75
C ALA A 92 0.07 -12.89 -7.70
N LEU A 93 1.12 -13.27 -8.43
CA LEU A 93 2.38 -12.53 -8.46
C LEU A 93 2.20 -11.13 -9.06
N TYR A 94 1.42 -10.99 -10.14
CA TYR A 94 1.17 -9.69 -10.76
C TYR A 94 0.41 -8.75 -9.82
N TYR A 95 -0.60 -9.28 -9.12
CA TYR A 95 -1.35 -8.56 -8.11
C TYR A 95 -0.47 -8.08 -6.94
N GLN A 96 0.47 -8.91 -6.51
CA GLN A 96 1.43 -8.56 -5.47
C GLN A 96 2.38 -7.42 -5.91
N VAL A 97 2.90 -7.45 -7.13
CA VAL A 97 3.78 -6.37 -7.62
C VAL A 97 3.05 -5.04 -7.68
N VAL A 98 1.80 -5.01 -8.17
CA VAL A 98 0.98 -3.79 -8.21
C VAL A 98 0.78 -3.21 -6.81
N ARG A 99 0.52 -4.08 -5.83
CA ARG A 99 0.36 -3.72 -4.43
C ARG A 99 1.62 -3.07 -3.86
N ASP A 100 2.79 -3.69 -4.09
CA ASP A 100 4.07 -3.19 -3.60
C ASP A 100 4.45 -1.84 -4.24
N CYS A 101 4.13 -1.62 -5.53
CA CYS A 101 4.29 -0.32 -6.17
C CYS A 101 3.37 0.76 -5.57
N TYR A 102 2.14 0.41 -5.22
CA TYR A 102 1.18 1.35 -4.61
C TYR A 102 1.60 1.76 -3.19
N GLU A 103 2.28 0.87 -2.47
CA GLU A 103 2.84 1.17 -1.16
C GLU A 103 3.82 2.35 -1.22
N ALA A 104 4.70 2.38 -2.24
CA ALA A 104 5.65 3.46 -2.43
C ALA A 104 4.95 4.82 -2.65
N VAL A 105 3.84 4.84 -3.38
CA VAL A 105 3.01 6.06 -3.59
C VAL A 105 2.37 6.51 -2.27
N THR A 106 1.92 5.55 -1.46
CA THR A 106 1.30 5.80 -0.15
C THR A 106 2.30 6.40 0.84
N ILE A 107 3.49 5.81 0.95
CA ILE A 107 4.58 6.31 1.79
C ILE A 107 5.01 7.72 1.36
N THR A 108 5.12 7.97 0.05
CA THR A 108 5.44 9.30 -0.47
C THR A 108 4.37 10.32 -0.08
N SER A 109 3.10 9.96 -0.20
CA SER A 109 1.98 10.83 0.19
C SER A 109 1.96 11.11 1.70
N PHE A 110 2.25 10.10 2.53
CA PHE A 110 2.39 10.26 3.97
C PHE A 110 3.54 11.21 4.34
N PHE A 111 4.70 11.06 3.69
CA PHE A 111 5.84 11.93 3.92
C PHE A 111 5.55 13.39 3.55
N LEU A 112 4.90 13.62 2.40
CA LEU A 112 4.47 14.97 1.99
C LEU A 112 3.46 15.58 2.98
N LEU A 113 2.55 14.77 3.53
CA LEU A 113 1.63 15.22 4.56
C LEU A 113 2.37 15.65 5.84
N LEU A 114 3.37 14.88 6.27
CA LEU A 114 4.20 15.26 7.42
C LEU A 114 4.95 16.58 7.16
N LEU A 115 5.48 16.79 5.96
CA LEU A 115 6.12 18.05 5.59
C LEU A 115 5.14 19.23 5.67
N GLN A 116 3.92 19.08 5.15
CA GLN A 116 2.87 20.10 5.27
C GLN A 116 2.49 20.39 6.73
N TYR A 117 2.53 19.40 7.62
CA TYR A 117 2.31 19.64 9.05
C TYR A 117 3.48 20.33 9.75
N VAL A 118 4.70 20.24 9.22
CA VAL A 118 5.87 20.96 9.74
C VAL A 118 5.87 22.44 9.33
N GLY A 119 5.36 22.74 8.14
CA GLY A 119 5.15 24.11 7.65
C GLY A 119 4.56 24.10 6.25
N ASP A 120 3.79 25.12 5.89
CA ASP A 120 3.18 25.23 4.57
C ASP A 120 4.21 25.66 3.50
N THR A 121 5.25 26.42 3.90
CA THR A 121 6.30 26.86 2.99
C THR A 121 7.62 26.09 3.19
N PRO A 122 8.43 25.89 2.12
CA PRO A 122 9.74 25.26 2.23
C PRO A 122 10.71 26.02 3.15
N GLU A 123 10.57 27.34 3.23
CA GLU A 123 11.40 28.19 4.08
C GLU A 123 11.11 27.94 5.56
N GLU A 124 9.84 27.88 5.96
CA GLU A 124 9.43 27.56 7.33
C GLU A 124 9.88 26.15 7.72
N GLN A 125 9.67 25.18 6.83
CA GLN A 125 10.14 23.80 7.02
C GLN A 125 11.66 23.77 7.28
N ASN A 126 12.45 24.46 6.46
CA ASN A 126 13.90 24.54 6.60
C ASN A 126 14.33 25.17 7.94
N VAL A 127 13.62 26.20 8.40
CA VAL A 127 13.89 26.83 9.71
C VAL A 127 13.63 25.84 10.85
N VAL A 128 12.52 25.10 10.82
CA VAL A 128 12.21 24.08 11.82
C VAL A 128 13.26 22.96 11.80
N PHE A 129 13.61 22.44 10.62
CA PHE A 129 14.61 21.37 10.50
C PHE A 129 16.00 21.77 10.99
N ARG A 130 16.38 23.06 10.87
CA ARG A 130 17.65 23.58 11.41
C ARG A 130 17.68 23.56 12.94
N GLN A 131 16.54 23.73 13.58
CA GLN A 131 16.44 23.76 15.04
C GLN A 131 16.34 22.36 15.68
N VAL A 132 15.96 21.34 14.91
CA VAL A 132 15.84 19.95 15.41
C VAL A 132 17.22 19.37 15.76
N LYS A 133 17.42 19.09 17.06
CA LYS A 133 18.60 18.35 17.54
C LYS A 133 18.41 16.86 17.26
N LEU A 134 19.28 16.27 16.43
CA LEU A 134 19.25 14.84 16.13
C LEU A 134 19.56 14.02 17.38
N LYS A 135 18.58 13.24 17.85
CA LYS A 135 18.79 12.23 18.89
C LYS A 135 19.65 11.09 18.32
N LYS A 136 20.55 10.54 19.14
CA LYS A 136 21.36 9.38 18.75
C LYS A 136 20.43 8.23 18.35
N TRP A 137 20.67 7.66 17.16
CA TRP A 137 19.87 6.56 16.62
C TRP A 137 20.01 5.29 17.46
N PHE A 138 18.97 4.45 17.44
CA PHE A 138 18.96 3.14 18.11
C PHE A 138 20.08 2.23 17.57
N TRP A 139 20.67 1.43 18.45
CA TRP A 139 21.80 0.55 18.17
C TRP A 139 21.42 -0.53 17.15
N PRO A 140 22.24 -0.88 16.12
CA PRO A 140 23.67 -0.58 15.89
C PRO A 140 23.98 0.65 15.03
N LEU A 141 22.98 1.40 14.56
CA LEU A 141 23.13 2.50 13.59
C LEU A 141 23.48 3.87 14.22
N GLY A 142 23.95 3.88 15.47
CA GLY A 142 24.16 5.10 16.27
C GLY A 142 25.26 6.06 15.78
N TYR A 143 26.09 5.65 14.81
CA TYR A 143 27.13 6.47 14.20
C TYR A 143 26.68 7.12 12.87
N TRP A 144 25.58 6.64 12.28
CA TRP A 144 25.07 7.21 11.04
C TRP A 144 24.30 8.49 11.36
N LYS A 145 24.93 9.64 11.07
CA LYS A 145 24.32 10.97 11.22
C LYS A 145 23.91 11.50 9.84
N TYR A 146 22.75 11.08 9.33
CA TYR A 146 22.20 11.62 8.08
C TYR A 146 21.33 12.85 8.39
N ARG A 147 21.65 13.98 7.76
CA ARG A 147 20.81 15.19 7.77
C ARG A 147 20.27 15.42 6.36
N PRO A 148 18.95 15.32 6.14
CA PRO A 148 18.36 15.74 4.87
C PRO A 148 18.12 17.26 4.89
N ASP A 149 19.17 18.07 5.00
CA ASP A 149 19.06 19.55 5.10
C ASP A 149 19.26 20.30 3.77
N GLY A 150 19.51 19.59 2.67
CA GLY A 150 19.84 20.21 1.39
C GLY A 150 18.65 20.45 0.46
N LEU A 151 18.62 21.62 -0.19
CA LEU A 151 17.77 21.90 -1.37
C LEU A 151 17.85 20.78 -2.41
N LYS A 152 19.01 20.11 -2.50
CA LYS A 152 19.28 18.94 -3.36
C LYS A 152 18.36 17.75 -3.07
N PHE A 153 18.01 17.49 -1.81
CA PHE A 153 17.12 16.38 -1.42
C PHE A 153 15.68 16.65 -1.88
N LEU A 154 15.19 17.88 -1.67
CA LEU A 154 13.87 18.31 -2.13
C LEU A 154 13.80 18.36 -3.68
N TRP A 155 14.86 18.83 -4.34
CA TRP A 155 14.97 18.79 -5.81
C TRP A 155 15.01 17.36 -6.35
N LEU A 156 15.69 16.43 -5.66
CA LEU A 156 15.69 14.99 -5.99
C LEU A 156 14.30 14.36 -5.88
N MET A 157 13.46 14.83 -4.97
CA MET A 157 12.07 14.37 -4.84
C MET A 157 11.16 15.02 -5.88
N LYS A 158 11.28 16.33 -6.10
CA LYS A 158 10.46 17.07 -7.08
C LYS A 158 10.81 16.71 -8.54
N ALA A 159 12.08 16.40 -8.84
CA ALA A 159 12.52 15.97 -10.17
C ALA A 159 12.05 14.56 -10.55
N ARG A 160 11.53 13.79 -9.59
CA ARG A 160 10.97 12.44 -9.82
C ARG A 160 9.47 12.46 -10.16
N GLU A 161 8.90 13.65 -10.36
CA GLU A 161 7.49 13.87 -10.72
C GLU A 161 7.35 14.34 -12.18
N LYS A 162 8.24 13.86 -13.07
CA LYS A 162 8.09 13.91 -14.53
C LYS A 162 7.92 12.50 -15.09
#